data_AF-A0A2G6CHK2-F1
#
_entry.id   AF-A0A2G6CHK2-F1
#
_cell.length_a   1.000
_cell.length_b   1.000
_cell.length_c   1.000
_cell.angle_alpha   90.00
_cell.angle_beta   90.00
_cell.angle_gamma   90.00
#
_symmetry.space_group_name_H-M   'P 1'
#
loop_
_entity.id
_entity.type
_entity.pdbx_description
1 polymer ?
#
loop_
_entity_poly.entity_id
_entity_poly.type
_entity_poly.pdbx_seq_one_letter_code
_entity_poly.pdbx_strand_id
1 'polypeptide(L)'
;MKTSRTATTPPATPASTPAKASNWPSSWRKNWRRGRRGKPRSELNNAPPEDRAGRFLWTDLHVRVVLRRSNLEVIMFRRALFTVALVATPLMAGPGKEASGKACISIENDLDRLACYDRALGRTPVEEKAALEGDVGAWDVSVETSEMDDSTSVYLSLRSLEPVACSAYGDRQKLTLLIRCVENTTAMYFTGNSCHFADGFDGYGRADLRVDDHSAYEVRMFDSTDSKALGFWRGRKAIPQIKRLLGGETLLLRTTPFGMSPFTAKFPIAGIDEAIKPLRAACHW
;
A
#
# COMPACT_ATOMS: atom_id res chain seq x y z
N MET A 1 3.16 19.90 -61.57
CA MET A 1 4.34 20.39 -60.82
C MET A 1 4.44 19.60 -59.52
N LYS A 2 5.42 18.69 -59.42
CA LYS A 2 5.72 17.89 -58.22
C LYS A 2 6.72 18.68 -57.36
N THR A 3 6.42 18.92 -56.09
CA THR A 3 7.38 19.46 -55.12
C THR A 3 7.68 18.39 -54.08
N SER A 4 8.86 17.79 -54.22
CA SER A 4 9.51 16.88 -53.28
C SER A 4 10.01 17.66 -52.06
N ARG A 5 9.66 17.24 -50.85
CA ARG A 5 10.36 17.69 -49.63
C ARG A 5 11.35 16.61 -49.20
N THR A 6 12.63 16.94 -49.34
CA THR A 6 13.78 16.24 -48.78
C THR A 6 13.77 16.35 -47.25
N ALA A 7 13.94 15.22 -46.57
CA ALA A 7 14.14 15.14 -45.13
C ALA A 7 15.59 15.49 -44.77
N THR A 8 15.78 16.48 -43.89
CA THR A 8 17.09 16.85 -43.34
C THR A 8 17.25 16.21 -41.96
N THR A 9 18.25 15.33 -41.83
CA THR A 9 18.65 14.71 -40.55
C THR A 9 19.35 15.73 -39.64
N PRO A 10 19.07 15.78 -38.33
CA PRO A 10 19.80 16.65 -37.40
C PRO A 10 21.20 16.08 -37.07
N PRO A 11 22.19 16.94 -36.75
CA PRO A 11 23.55 16.51 -36.45
C PRO A 11 23.66 15.83 -35.07
N ALA A 12 24.56 14.85 -34.99
CA ALA A 12 24.87 14.09 -33.77
C ALA A 12 25.57 14.95 -32.71
N THR A 13 25.12 14.83 -31.47
CA THR A 13 25.71 15.46 -30.28
C THR A 13 27.08 14.83 -29.95
N PRO A 14 28.14 15.62 -29.65
CA PRO A 14 29.43 15.05 -29.27
C PRO A 14 29.41 14.47 -27.85
N ALA A 15 30.05 13.31 -27.68
CA ALA A 15 30.26 12.64 -26.41
C ALA A 15 31.13 13.48 -25.47
N SER A 16 30.67 13.68 -24.23
CA SER A 16 31.42 14.39 -23.20
C SER A 16 32.60 13.52 -22.70
N THR A 17 33.81 14.07 -22.82
CA THR A 17 35.03 13.48 -22.24
C THR A 17 35.08 13.78 -20.74
N PRO A 18 35.44 12.83 -19.85
CA PRO A 18 35.52 13.10 -18.42
C PRO A 18 36.65 14.10 -18.12
N ALA A 19 36.35 15.11 -17.31
CA ALA A 19 37.28 16.18 -16.96
C ALA A 19 38.49 15.66 -16.16
N LYS A 20 39.71 16.08 -16.54
CA LYS A 20 40.94 15.82 -15.79
C LYS A 20 40.87 16.45 -14.38
N ALA A 21 41.30 15.71 -13.36
CA ALA A 21 41.29 16.11 -11.94
C ALA A 21 42.09 17.39 -11.60
N SER A 22 42.85 17.93 -12.57
CA SER A 22 43.54 19.22 -12.46
C SER A 22 42.60 20.43 -12.43
N ASN A 23 41.34 20.28 -12.83
CA ASN A 23 40.38 21.40 -12.90
C ASN A 23 39.43 21.52 -11.70
N TRP A 24 39.67 20.75 -10.63
CA TRP A 24 38.76 20.73 -9.47
C TRP A 24 39.01 21.89 -8.49
N PRO A 25 37.97 22.41 -7.81
CA PRO A 25 38.12 23.33 -6.68
C PRO A 25 39.01 22.73 -5.57
N SER A 26 39.80 23.56 -4.89
CA SER A 26 40.81 23.13 -3.91
C SER A 26 40.24 22.34 -2.73
N SER A 27 38.98 22.58 -2.35
CA SER A 27 38.26 21.85 -1.29
C SER A 27 37.94 20.41 -1.69
N TRP A 28 37.66 20.15 -2.97
CA TRP A 28 37.32 18.82 -3.50
C TRP A 28 38.56 17.94 -3.68
N ARG A 29 39.72 18.54 -4.01
CA ARG A 29 41.02 17.83 -4.06
C ARG A 29 41.47 17.29 -2.70
N LYS A 30 41.16 17.99 -1.60
CA LYS A 30 41.54 17.55 -0.24
C LYS A 30 40.76 16.31 0.21
N ASN A 31 39.47 16.21 -0.15
CA ASN A 31 38.65 15.03 0.19
C ASN A 31 39.03 13.80 -0.63
N TRP A 32 39.38 13.95 -1.91
CA TRP A 32 39.82 12.82 -2.74
C TRP A 32 41.15 12.22 -2.27
N ARG A 33 42.09 13.05 -1.77
CA ARG A 33 43.35 12.56 -1.15
C ARG A 33 43.16 11.91 0.23
N ARG A 34 42.05 12.14 0.93
CA ARG A 34 41.74 11.50 2.22
C ARG A 34 41.11 10.11 2.07
N GLY A 35 40.41 9.83 0.97
CA GLY A 35 39.79 8.53 0.70
C GLY A 35 40.72 7.41 0.21
N ARG A 36 42.02 7.68 -0.01
CA ARG A 36 43.02 6.71 -0.51
C ARG A 36 44.12 6.34 0.50
N ARG A 37 43.91 6.54 1.80
CA ARG A 37 44.80 5.98 2.82
C ARG A 37 44.11 4.83 3.53
N GLY A 38 44.34 3.62 3.02
CA GLY A 38 44.17 2.40 3.81
C GLY A 38 45.04 2.50 5.06
N LYS A 39 44.49 2.06 6.20
CA LYS A 39 45.25 1.94 7.46
C LYS A 39 46.43 0.98 7.25
N PRO A 40 47.67 1.35 7.61
CA PRO A 40 48.79 0.42 7.60
C PRO A 40 48.66 -0.63 8.72
N ARG A 41 49.05 -1.87 8.39
CA ARG A 41 48.96 -3.08 9.21
C ARG A 41 50.12 -3.19 10.22
N SER A 42 50.37 -2.14 11.01
CA SER A 42 51.45 -2.14 12.01
C SER A 42 51.11 -1.48 13.35
N GLU A 43 49.82 -1.25 13.65
CA GLU A 43 49.37 -0.74 14.95
C GLU A 43 48.29 -1.65 15.56
N LEU A 44 48.63 -2.93 15.73
CA LEU A 44 47.80 -3.91 16.46
C LEU A 44 48.51 -4.51 17.68
N ASN A 45 49.71 -4.02 18.01
CA ASN A 45 50.45 -4.44 19.19
C ASN A 45 50.87 -3.18 19.94
N ASN A 46 50.07 -2.75 20.92
CA ASN A 46 50.45 -1.95 22.09
C ASN A 46 49.17 -1.55 22.86
N ALA A 47 48.65 -2.49 23.65
CA ALA A 47 47.75 -2.20 24.77
C ALA A 47 48.41 -2.74 26.05
N PRO A 48 48.52 -1.95 27.12
CA PRO A 48 49.22 -2.35 28.35
C PRO A 48 48.43 -3.36 29.20
N PRO A 49 49.09 -4.17 30.07
CA PRO A 49 48.52 -5.37 30.67
C PRO A 49 48.42 -5.30 32.20
N GLU A 50 47.26 -4.97 32.76
CA GLU A 50 46.90 -5.14 34.18
C GLU A 50 45.35 -5.10 34.17
N ASP A 51 44.55 -6.12 34.48
CA ASP A 51 44.51 -6.93 35.70
C ASP A 51 44.07 -8.37 35.40
N ARG A 52 44.87 -9.32 35.89
CA ARG A 52 44.40 -10.66 36.24
C ARG A 52 43.89 -10.61 37.67
N ALA A 53 42.67 -11.07 37.91
CA ALA A 53 42.32 -12.08 38.93
C ALA A 53 40.83 -12.00 39.24
N GLY A 54 40.14 -13.14 39.11
CA GLY A 54 38.73 -13.21 39.46
C GLY A 54 38.09 -14.53 39.12
N ARG A 55 38.73 -15.64 39.52
CA ARG A 55 38.03 -16.92 39.71
C ARG A 55 36.92 -16.69 40.74
N PHE A 56 35.67 -16.79 40.33
CA PHE A 56 34.58 -17.23 41.21
C PHE A 56 33.66 -18.18 40.44
N LEU A 57 33.87 -19.47 40.75
CA LEU A 57 32.81 -20.47 40.76
C LEU A 57 31.67 -19.95 41.65
N TRP A 58 30.43 -20.22 41.26
CA TRP A 58 29.40 -20.91 42.07
C TRP A 58 28.01 -20.68 41.43
N THR A 59 27.41 -21.81 41.07
CA THR A 59 25.97 -22.15 41.13
C THR A 59 24.96 -21.51 40.18
N ASP A 60 24.50 -22.36 39.25
CA ASP A 60 23.10 -22.78 39.08
C ASP A 60 22.06 -21.90 39.78
N LEU A 61 21.41 -21.01 39.02
CA LEU A 61 20.10 -20.52 39.37
C LEU A 61 19.07 -21.11 38.42
N HIS A 62 18.44 -22.18 38.91
CA HIS A 62 17.28 -22.81 38.33
C HIS A 62 16.16 -21.78 38.11
N VAL A 63 15.85 -21.46 36.86
CA VAL A 63 14.57 -20.83 36.50
C VAL A 63 13.49 -21.91 36.64
N ARG A 64 12.88 -21.99 37.84
CA ARG A 64 11.67 -22.77 38.06
C ARG A 64 10.52 -22.12 37.28
N VAL A 65 10.15 -22.79 36.20
CA VAL A 65 8.83 -22.70 35.56
C VAL A 65 7.77 -22.99 36.62
N VAL A 66 7.07 -21.96 37.09
CA VAL A 66 5.87 -22.13 37.93
C VAL A 66 4.68 -22.30 36.99
N LEU A 67 4.42 -23.55 36.62
CA LEU A 67 3.12 -24.00 36.14
C LEU A 67 2.13 -23.92 37.31
N ARG A 68 1.32 -22.86 37.38
CA ARG A 68 0.10 -22.88 38.20
C ARG A 68 -1.05 -23.46 37.37
N ARG A 69 -1.24 -24.77 37.50
CA ARG A 69 -2.53 -25.45 37.32
C ARG A 69 -3.28 -25.39 38.65
N SER A 70 -4.47 -24.81 38.70
CA SER A 70 -5.48 -25.05 39.74
C SER A 70 -6.86 -24.63 39.21
N ASN A 71 -7.71 -25.61 38.87
CA ASN A 71 -8.98 -25.95 39.54
C ASN A 71 -10.11 -24.96 39.19
N LEU A 72 -11.02 -25.26 38.26
CA LEU A 72 -12.21 -26.10 38.48
C LEU A 72 -12.75 -26.00 39.92
N GLU A 73 -13.59 -25.00 40.15
CA GLU A 73 -14.51 -24.93 41.28
C GLU A 73 -15.91 -24.66 40.71
N VAL A 74 -16.79 -25.58 41.07
CA VAL A 74 -18.20 -25.69 40.74
C VAL A 74 -18.96 -24.63 41.53
N ILE A 75 -19.54 -23.63 40.85
CA ILE A 75 -20.50 -22.73 41.49
C ILE A 75 -21.90 -23.30 41.28
N MET A 76 -22.30 -24.13 42.26
CA MET A 76 -23.70 -24.48 42.50
C MET A 76 -24.41 -23.31 43.21
N PHE A 77 -25.57 -22.96 42.66
CA PHE A 77 -26.76 -22.45 43.36
C PHE A 77 -26.63 -21.16 44.20
N ARG A 78 -27.08 -20.05 43.60
CA ARG A 78 -28.16 -19.25 44.21
C ARG A 78 -29.21 -18.93 43.15
N ARG A 79 -30.31 -19.67 43.22
CA ARG A 79 -31.57 -19.39 42.53
C ARG A 79 -32.11 -18.05 43.04
N ALA A 80 -31.72 -16.96 42.40
CA ALA A 80 -32.53 -15.75 42.41
C ALA A 80 -33.57 -15.91 41.30
N LEU A 81 -34.80 -16.20 41.71
CA LEU A 81 -35.99 -16.09 40.86
C LEU A 81 -36.15 -14.62 40.45
N PHE A 82 -35.46 -14.20 39.41
CA PHE A 82 -35.84 -13.04 38.63
C PHE A 82 -36.82 -13.53 37.57
N THR A 83 -38.10 -13.43 37.90
CA THR A 83 -39.17 -13.43 36.90
C THR A 83 -38.97 -12.22 36.00
N VAL A 84 -38.18 -12.38 34.94
CA VAL A 84 -38.18 -11.47 33.81
C VAL A 84 -39.55 -11.61 33.17
N ALA A 85 -40.43 -10.66 33.46
CA ALA A 85 -41.66 -10.47 32.72
C ALA A 85 -41.24 -10.26 31.26
N LEU A 86 -41.57 -11.26 30.42
CA LEU A 86 -41.47 -11.19 28.99
C LEU A 86 -42.47 -10.13 28.50
N VAL A 87 -42.10 -8.86 28.60
CA VAL A 87 -42.78 -7.79 27.87
C VAL A 87 -42.38 -8.01 26.43
N ALA A 88 -43.22 -8.78 25.71
CA ALA A 88 -43.25 -8.79 24.27
C ALA A 88 -43.52 -7.35 23.81
N THR A 89 -42.45 -6.58 23.67
CA THR A 89 -42.49 -5.34 22.92
C THR A 89 -42.72 -5.77 21.48
N PRO A 90 -43.87 -5.44 20.86
CA PRO A 90 -44.01 -5.65 19.45
C PRO A 90 -42.89 -4.85 18.80
N LEU A 91 -42.00 -5.56 18.11
CA LEU A 91 -41.13 -4.96 17.12
C LEU A 91 -42.09 -4.31 16.13
N MET A 92 -42.30 -2.99 16.27
CA MET A 92 -42.89 -2.18 15.23
C MET A 92 -41.90 -2.27 14.08
N ALA A 93 -42.10 -3.26 13.22
CA ALA A 93 -41.70 -3.20 11.84
C ALA A 93 -42.32 -1.90 11.33
N GLY A 94 -41.52 -0.84 11.29
CA GLY A 94 -41.87 0.38 10.58
C GLY A 94 -42.30 -0.07 9.19
N PRO A 95 -43.42 0.43 8.66
CA PRO A 95 -43.86 0.01 7.35
C PRO A 95 -42.73 0.37 6.38
N GLY A 96 -42.11 -0.66 5.80
CA GLY A 96 -41.57 -0.56 4.46
C GLY A 96 -42.77 -0.24 3.57
N LYS A 97 -43.19 1.02 3.57
CA LYS A 97 -44.15 1.52 2.59
C LYS A 97 -43.42 1.35 1.27
N GLU A 98 -43.82 0.35 0.50
CA GLU A 98 -43.84 0.47 -0.95
C GLU A 98 -44.36 1.88 -1.22
N ALA A 99 -43.48 2.78 -1.66
CA ALA A 99 -43.89 4.10 -2.07
C ALA A 99 -44.82 3.88 -3.27
N SER A 100 -46.13 3.89 -3.04
CA SER A 100 -47.10 3.99 -4.12
C SER A 100 -46.67 5.19 -4.97
N GLY A 101 -46.47 5.00 -6.27
CA GLY A 101 -45.96 6.07 -7.15
C GLY A 101 -46.75 7.39 -7.09
N LYS A 102 -47.98 7.37 -6.55
CA LYS A 102 -48.77 8.57 -6.25
C LYS A 102 -48.12 9.50 -5.22
N ALA A 103 -47.37 8.98 -4.26
CA ALA A 103 -46.68 9.77 -3.24
C ALA A 103 -45.52 10.61 -3.82
N CYS A 104 -45.03 10.26 -5.01
CA CYS A 104 -43.95 10.99 -5.66
C CYS A 104 -44.41 12.30 -6.32
N ILE A 105 -45.73 12.46 -6.56
CA ILE A 105 -46.30 13.65 -7.24
C ILE A 105 -46.09 14.92 -6.42
N SER A 106 -46.09 14.82 -5.09
CA SER A 106 -45.96 15.96 -4.18
C SER A 106 -44.52 16.46 -4.01
N ILE A 107 -43.55 15.85 -4.69
CA ILE A 107 -42.15 16.27 -4.63
C ILE A 107 -41.91 17.35 -5.69
N GLU A 108 -41.55 18.56 -5.25
CA GLU A 108 -41.32 19.71 -6.13
C GLU A 108 -40.03 19.59 -6.93
N ASN A 109 -38.94 19.13 -6.30
CA ASN A 109 -37.66 18.95 -6.96
C ASN A 109 -37.73 17.79 -7.97
N ASP A 110 -37.37 18.08 -9.21
CA ASP A 110 -37.50 17.12 -10.31
C ASP A 110 -36.63 15.87 -10.15
N LEU A 111 -35.40 16.02 -9.63
CA LEU A 111 -34.48 14.89 -9.40
C LEU A 111 -34.97 14.01 -8.25
N ASP A 112 -35.44 14.62 -7.16
CA ASP A 112 -36.00 13.87 -6.02
C ASP A 112 -37.30 13.16 -6.39
N ARG A 113 -38.13 13.81 -7.21
CA ARG A 113 -39.36 13.23 -7.76
C ARG A 113 -39.04 12.02 -8.64
N LEU A 114 -38.05 12.13 -9.52
CA LEU A 114 -37.59 11.04 -10.37
C LEU A 114 -37.06 9.86 -9.54
N ALA A 115 -36.17 10.12 -8.57
CA ALA A 115 -35.63 9.10 -7.68
C ALA A 115 -36.71 8.39 -6.84
N CYS A 116 -37.79 9.09 -6.49
CA CYS A 116 -38.96 8.49 -5.83
C CYS A 116 -39.69 7.50 -6.74
N TYR A 117 -39.93 7.85 -8.00
CA TYR A 117 -40.57 6.96 -8.97
C TYR A 117 -39.72 5.72 -9.25
N ASP A 118 -38.40 5.90 -9.38
CA ASP A 118 -37.48 4.78 -9.60
C ASP A 118 -37.55 3.78 -8.45
N ARG A 119 -37.48 4.27 -7.20
CA ARG A 119 -37.63 3.42 -6.00
C ARG A 119 -39.01 2.74 -5.92
N ALA A 120 -40.08 3.46 -6.26
CA ALA A 120 -41.46 2.94 -6.26
C ALA A 120 -41.67 1.80 -7.29
N LEU A 121 -40.97 1.87 -8.42
CA LEU A 121 -41.07 0.89 -9.51
C LEU A 121 -40.01 -0.21 -9.41
N GLY A 122 -39.24 -0.25 -8.31
CA GLY A 122 -38.14 -1.20 -8.15
C GLY A 122 -36.99 -0.97 -9.12
N ARG A 123 -36.95 0.18 -9.81
CA ARG A 123 -35.75 0.63 -10.53
C ARG A 123 -34.76 1.12 -9.48
N THR A 124 -33.86 0.23 -9.09
CA THR A 124 -32.61 0.69 -8.50
C THR A 124 -31.83 1.37 -9.63
N PRO A 125 -31.23 2.55 -9.41
CA PRO A 125 -30.17 3.02 -10.28
C PRO A 125 -29.14 1.89 -10.30
N VAL A 126 -29.08 1.16 -11.40
CA VAL A 126 -27.87 0.41 -11.69
C VAL A 126 -26.90 1.51 -12.00
N GLU A 127 -26.02 1.84 -11.06
CA GLU A 127 -24.84 2.59 -11.43
C GLU A 127 -24.17 1.75 -12.52
N GLU A 128 -24.36 2.16 -13.77
CA GLU A 128 -23.61 1.65 -14.89
C GLU A 128 -22.17 2.06 -14.60
N LYS A 129 -21.44 1.21 -13.86
CA LYS A 129 -19.99 1.17 -13.93
C LYS A 129 -19.70 1.05 -15.41
N ALA A 130 -19.24 2.13 -16.02
CA ALA A 130 -18.87 2.17 -17.43
C ALA A 130 -18.01 0.93 -17.67
N ALA A 131 -18.54 -0.01 -18.47
CA ALA A 131 -17.83 -1.25 -18.74
C ALA A 131 -16.53 -0.85 -19.44
N LEU A 132 -15.41 -1.09 -18.77
CA LEU A 132 -14.11 -0.90 -19.41
C LEU A 132 -14.05 -1.86 -20.59
N GLU A 133 -13.77 -1.32 -21.78
CA GLU A 133 -13.52 -2.15 -22.94
C GLU A 133 -12.18 -2.87 -22.75
N GLY A 134 -12.20 -4.21 -22.77
CA GLY A 134 -11.00 -5.05 -22.64
C GLY A 134 -11.02 -5.96 -21.42
N ASP A 135 -10.05 -6.88 -21.38
CA ASP A 135 -9.83 -7.76 -20.22
C ASP A 135 -8.99 -7.02 -19.18
N VAL A 136 -9.64 -6.58 -18.10
CA VAL A 136 -9.00 -5.93 -16.95
C VAL A 136 -8.54 -6.94 -15.90
N GLY A 137 -8.66 -8.24 -16.15
CA GLY A 137 -8.24 -9.29 -15.22
C GLY A 137 -8.93 -9.17 -13.85
N ALA A 138 -8.12 -9.24 -12.79
CA ALA A 138 -8.61 -9.19 -11.40
C ALA A 138 -8.68 -7.77 -10.82
N TRP A 139 -8.46 -6.74 -11.64
CA TRP A 139 -8.50 -5.34 -11.21
C TRP A 139 -9.94 -4.88 -10.97
N ASP A 140 -10.18 -4.25 -9.83
CA ASP A 140 -11.37 -3.43 -9.63
C ASP A 140 -11.03 -1.97 -9.95
N VAL A 141 -11.81 -1.37 -10.83
CA VAL A 141 -11.64 0.03 -11.26
C VAL A 141 -12.88 0.82 -10.88
N SER A 142 -12.69 1.95 -10.18
CA SER A 142 -13.72 2.95 -9.94
C SER A 142 -13.30 4.30 -10.49
N VAL A 143 -14.28 5.01 -11.03
CA VAL A 143 -14.14 6.37 -11.54
C VAL A 143 -15.23 7.19 -10.86
N GLU A 144 -14.83 8.27 -10.22
CA GLU A 144 -15.69 9.10 -9.39
C GLU A 144 -15.42 10.57 -9.71
N THR A 145 -16.43 11.42 -9.60
CA THR A 145 -16.25 12.87 -9.66
C THR A 145 -16.03 13.38 -8.24
N SER A 146 -14.94 14.12 -8.02
CA SER A 146 -14.62 14.74 -6.73
C SER A 146 -15.67 15.79 -6.37
N GLU A 147 -16.28 15.67 -5.20
CA GLU A 147 -17.24 16.66 -4.68
C GLU A 147 -16.56 18.00 -4.31
N MET A 148 -15.22 18.02 -4.19
CA MET A 148 -14.47 19.18 -3.74
C MET A 148 -14.09 20.13 -4.87
N ASP A 149 -13.80 19.60 -6.06
CA ASP A 149 -13.24 20.35 -7.18
C ASP A 149 -13.73 19.88 -8.57
N ASP A 150 -14.75 19.02 -8.61
CA ASP A 150 -15.33 18.40 -9.81
C ASP A 150 -14.31 17.62 -10.67
N SER A 151 -13.12 17.34 -10.14
CA SER A 151 -12.08 16.59 -10.86
C SER A 151 -12.42 15.09 -10.92
N THR A 152 -12.05 14.44 -12.03
CA THR A 152 -12.19 12.99 -12.15
C THR A 152 -11.13 12.30 -11.28
N SER A 153 -11.60 11.58 -10.25
CA SER A 153 -10.78 10.67 -9.45
C SER A 153 -10.92 9.24 -9.98
N VAL A 154 -9.79 8.53 -10.04
CA VAL A 154 -9.75 7.14 -10.54
C VAL A 154 -9.01 6.28 -9.55
N TYR A 155 -9.58 5.13 -9.20
CA TYR A 155 -8.99 4.16 -8.28
C TYR A 155 -8.94 2.79 -8.94
N LEU A 156 -7.76 2.19 -8.93
CA LEU A 156 -7.52 0.80 -9.27
C LEU A 156 -7.13 0.06 -8.00
N SER A 157 -7.77 -1.08 -7.75
CA SER A 157 -7.41 -1.94 -6.63
C SER A 157 -7.24 -3.40 -7.05
N LEU A 158 -6.28 -4.07 -6.43
CA LEU A 158 -5.96 -5.46 -6.69
C LEU A 158 -5.53 -6.15 -5.40
N ARG A 159 -6.16 -7.28 -5.06
CA ARG A 159 -5.83 -8.05 -3.86
C ARG A 159 -4.70 -9.05 -4.12
N SER A 160 -3.89 -9.32 -3.09
CA SER A 160 -2.92 -10.39 -3.14
C SER A 160 -3.60 -11.76 -3.26
N LEU A 161 -2.92 -12.72 -3.90
CA LEU A 161 -3.39 -14.09 -4.04
C LEU A 161 -3.56 -14.75 -2.68
N GLU A 162 -2.52 -14.65 -1.85
CA GLU A 162 -2.47 -15.25 -0.52
C GLU A 162 -2.48 -14.20 0.59
N PRO A 163 -3.03 -14.53 1.76
CA PRO A 163 -2.93 -13.67 2.93
C PRO A 163 -1.53 -13.75 3.55
N VAL A 164 -1.06 -12.66 4.14
CA VAL A 164 0.24 -12.54 4.82
C VAL A 164 0.06 -12.28 6.31
N ALA A 165 1.02 -12.72 7.12
CA ALA A 165 1.10 -12.36 8.54
C ALA A 165 1.91 -11.07 8.67
N CYS A 166 1.21 -9.96 8.87
CA CYS A 166 1.83 -8.63 9.00
C CYS A 166 1.40 -7.90 10.29
N SER A 167 0.69 -8.60 11.19
CA SER A 167 0.28 -8.11 12.50
C SER A 167 1.01 -8.90 13.59
N ALA A 168 1.28 -8.25 14.72
CA ALA A 168 1.91 -8.89 15.88
C ALA A 168 1.05 -10.00 16.51
N TYR A 169 -0.26 -9.97 16.27
CA TYR A 169 -1.22 -10.94 16.81
C TYR A 169 -1.37 -12.20 15.94
N GLY A 170 -0.67 -12.28 14.80
CA GLY A 170 -0.64 -13.47 13.94
C GLY A 170 -1.81 -13.58 12.95
N ASP A 171 -2.75 -12.64 12.97
CA ASP A 171 -3.85 -12.59 11.99
C ASP A 171 -3.29 -12.43 10.58
N ARG A 172 -3.78 -13.29 9.67
CA ARG A 172 -3.41 -13.26 8.27
C ARG A 172 -4.44 -12.50 7.48
N GLN A 173 -4.00 -11.59 6.62
CA GLN A 173 -4.90 -10.83 5.73
C GLN A 173 -4.30 -10.71 4.33
N LYS A 174 -5.16 -10.58 3.32
CA LYS A 174 -4.72 -10.17 1.99
C LYS A 174 -4.32 -8.71 2.01
N LEU A 175 -3.27 -8.38 1.27
CA LEU A 175 -2.92 -6.99 1.00
C LEU A 175 -3.66 -6.50 -0.24
N THR A 176 -3.79 -5.19 -0.35
CA THR A 176 -4.31 -4.52 -1.53
C THR A 176 -3.22 -3.65 -2.13
N LEU A 177 -2.91 -3.86 -3.41
CA LEU A 177 -2.23 -2.88 -4.25
C LEU A 177 -3.29 -1.87 -4.72
N LEU A 178 -3.04 -0.59 -4.50
CA LEU A 178 -3.90 0.49 -4.93
C LEU A 178 -3.11 1.48 -5.78
N ILE A 179 -3.67 1.83 -6.94
CA ILE A 179 -3.15 2.87 -7.83
C ILE A 179 -4.26 3.88 -8.03
N ARG A 180 -4.01 5.16 -7.76
CA ARG A 180 -5.05 6.19 -7.87
C ARG A 180 -4.56 7.45 -8.56
N CYS A 181 -5.48 8.15 -9.19
CA CYS A 181 -5.38 9.54 -9.59
C CYS A 181 -6.42 10.33 -8.79
N VAL A 182 -5.97 11.29 -7.99
CA VAL A 182 -6.83 12.22 -7.23
C VAL A 182 -6.17 13.59 -7.34
N GLU A 183 -6.93 14.64 -7.64
CA GLU A 183 -6.42 16.01 -7.78
C GLU A 183 -5.17 16.08 -8.69
N ASN A 184 -5.25 15.43 -9.86
CA ASN A 184 -4.15 15.31 -10.84
C ASN A 184 -2.84 14.71 -10.27
N THR A 185 -2.93 13.96 -9.17
CA THR A 185 -1.78 13.30 -8.53
C THR A 185 -1.92 11.79 -8.58
N THR A 186 -1.00 11.14 -9.31
CA THR A 186 -0.90 9.68 -9.32
C THR A 186 -0.12 9.17 -8.11
N ALA A 187 -0.70 8.22 -7.39
CA ALA A 187 -0.06 7.48 -6.30
C ALA A 187 -0.21 5.96 -6.52
N MET A 188 0.77 5.20 -6.01
CA MET A 188 0.76 3.74 -5.98
C MET A 188 1.21 3.28 -4.60
N TYR A 189 0.43 2.44 -3.94
CA TYR A 189 0.74 1.98 -2.58
C TYR A 189 0.14 0.61 -2.30
N PHE A 190 0.71 -0.07 -1.30
CA PHE A 190 0.20 -1.31 -0.75
C PHE A 190 -0.41 -1.03 0.61
N THR A 191 -1.55 -1.63 0.92
CA THR A 191 -2.26 -1.43 2.18
C THR A 191 -2.75 -2.74 2.79
N GLY A 192 -2.86 -2.77 4.11
CA GLY A 192 -3.47 -3.86 4.87
C GLY A 192 -3.91 -3.35 6.25
N ASN A 193 -5.20 -3.45 6.55
CA ASN A 193 -5.83 -2.84 7.72
C ASN A 193 -5.13 -3.20 9.05
N SER A 194 -4.74 -4.46 9.21
CA SER A 194 -4.04 -4.93 10.42
C SER A 194 -2.50 -4.87 10.33
N CYS A 195 -1.92 -4.38 9.23
CA CYS A 195 -0.46 -4.26 9.09
C CYS A 195 0.05 -2.96 9.74
N HIS A 196 1.34 -2.91 10.09
CA HIS A 196 2.02 -1.67 10.48
C HIS A 196 3.33 -1.54 9.71
N PHE A 197 3.31 -0.80 8.61
CA PHE A 197 4.38 -0.81 7.61
C PHE A 197 5.57 0.09 7.92
N ALA A 198 5.51 0.96 8.93
CA ALA A 198 6.64 1.80 9.30
C ALA A 198 7.87 0.93 9.66
N ASP A 199 9.02 1.16 9.05
CA ASP A 199 10.25 0.40 9.37
C ASP A 199 11.18 1.11 10.38
N GLY A 200 10.79 2.29 10.89
CA GLY A 200 11.55 3.10 11.83
C GLY A 200 10.90 4.47 12.15
N PHE A 201 11.68 5.38 12.75
CA PHE A 201 11.20 6.70 13.22
C PHE A 201 10.92 7.72 12.10
N ASP A 202 11.37 7.44 10.87
CA ASP A 202 11.36 8.40 9.77
C ASP A 202 10.24 8.16 8.73
N GLY A 203 9.33 7.21 8.97
CA GLY A 203 8.19 6.93 8.07
C GLY A 203 8.59 6.36 6.69
N TYR A 204 9.69 5.63 6.63
CA TYR A 204 10.12 4.94 5.42
C TYR A 204 9.79 3.43 5.50
N GLY A 205 9.81 2.79 4.34
CA GLY A 205 9.81 1.33 4.22
C GLY A 205 10.66 0.90 3.04
N ARG A 206 11.73 0.13 3.31
CA ARG A 206 12.44 -0.61 2.26
C ARG A 206 11.62 -1.82 1.83
N ALA A 207 11.49 -2.00 0.53
CA ALA A 207 10.84 -3.16 -0.04
C ALA A 207 11.54 -3.59 -1.33
N ASP A 208 11.42 -4.86 -1.66
CA ASP A 208 11.79 -5.36 -2.98
C ASP A 208 10.52 -5.58 -3.81
N LEU A 209 10.57 -5.12 -5.06
CA LEU A 209 9.57 -5.41 -6.06
C LEU A 209 10.17 -6.33 -7.14
N ARG A 210 9.34 -7.25 -7.65
CA ARG A 210 9.69 -8.09 -8.80
C ARG A 210 8.45 -8.30 -9.65
N VAL A 211 8.56 -7.98 -10.93
CA VAL A 211 7.54 -8.28 -11.94
C VAL A 211 7.95 -9.58 -12.62
N ASP A 212 7.05 -10.55 -12.63
CA ASP A 212 7.25 -11.88 -13.21
C ASP A 212 8.60 -12.50 -12.83
N ASP A 213 9.36 -12.93 -13.84
CA ASP A 213 10.66 -13.56 -13.68
C ASP A 213 11.84 -12.60 -13.79
N HIS A 214 11.58 -11.30 -13.84
CA HIS A 214 12.64 -10.29 -13.86
C HIS A 214 13.43 -10.25 -12.53
N SER A 215 14.61 -9.64 -12.56
CA SER A 215 15.38 -9.40 -11.35
C SER A 215 14.59 -8.51 -10.38
N ALA A 216 14.56 -8.90 -9.11
CA ALA A 216 13.99 -8.05 -8.07
C ALA A 216 14.83 -6.79 -7.91
N TYR A 217 14.18 -5.69 -7.55
CA TYR A 217 14.83 -4.41 -7.32
C TYR A 217 14.32 -3.77 -6.04
N GLU A 218 15.24 -3.17 -5.29
CA GLU A 218 14.91 -2.46 -4.05
C GLU A 218 14.26 -1.11 -4.38
N VAL A 219 13.24 -0.77 -3.61
CA VAL A 219 12.60 0.54 -3.60
C VAL A 219 12.51 1.07 -2.18
N ARG A 220 12.52 2.39 -2.06
CA ARG A 220 12.18 3.09 -0.83
C ARG A 220 10.83 3.74 -0.99
N MET A 221 9.89 3.33 -0.16
CA MET A 221 8.54 3.85 -0.07
C MET A 221 8.37 4.61 1.25
N PHE A 222 7.25 5.32 1.37
CA PHE A 222 6.86 6.06 2.56
C PHE A 222 5.58 5.44 3.13
N ASP A 223 5.47 5.36 4.44
CA ASP A 223 4.22 4.90 5.04
C ASP A 223 3.12 5.97 4.93
N SER A 224 1.87 5.55 5.13
CA SER A 224 0.75 6.46 5.32
C SER A 224 0.78 7.04 6.74
N THR A 225 0.02 8.11 6.98
CA THR A 225 -0.08 8.78 8.29
C THR A 225 -0.55 7.85 9.41
N ASP A 226 -1.31 6.81 9.09
CA ASP A 226 -1.77 5.77 10.02
C ASP A 226 -0.88 4.50 10.02
N SER A 227 0.21 4.54 9.26
CA SER A 227 1.17 3.44 9.04
C SER A 227 0.55 2.13 8.50
N LYS A 228 -0.64 2.20 7.91
CA LYS A 228 -1.37 1.04 7.33
C LYS A 228 -1.08 0.78 5.86
N ALA A 229 -0.40 1.71 5.20
CA ALA A 229 0.02 1.59 3.83
C ALA A 229 1.51 1.95 3.66
N LEU A 230 2.10 1.45 2.57
CA LEU A 230 3.46 1.76 2.14
C LEU A 230 3.43 2.07 0.64
N GLY A 231 3.93 3.25 0.24
CA GLY A 231 3.73 3.70 -1.12
C GLY A 231 4.62 4.81 -1.67
N PHE A 232 4.35 5.08 -2.95
CA PHE A 232 4.81 6.24 -3.72
C PHE A 232 3.66 7.24 -3.82
N TRP A 233 3.68 8.26 -2.97
CA TRP A 233 2.58 9.24 -2.84
C TRP A 233 2.59 10.35 -3.89
N ARG A 234 3.56 10.37 -4.81
CA ARG A 234 3.71 11.41 -5.83
C ARG A 234 4.01 10.82 -7.20
N GLY A 235 3.46 11.43 -8.25
CA GLY A 235 3.56 10.95 -9.63
C GLY A 235 5.00 10.70 -10.11
N ARG A 236 5.95 11.60 -9.80
CA ARG A 236 7.37 11.44 -10.18
C ARG A 236 8.01 10.13 -9.66
N LYS A 237 7.47 9.55 -8.59
CA LYS A 237 7.93 8.28 -8.02
C LYS A 237 7.00 7.13 -8.36
N ALA A 238 5.68 7.35 -8.38
CA ALA A 238 4.69 6.32 -8.66
C ALA A 238 4.69 5.90 -10.13
N ILE A 239 4.63 6.86 -11.06
CA ILE A 239 4.46 6.61 -12.50
C ILE A 239 5.56 5.70 -13.08
N PRO A 240 6.86 5.90 -12.79
CA PRO A 240 7.90 4.99 -13.26
C PRO A 240 7.77 3.57 -12.73
N GLN A 241 7.13 3.37 -11.58
CA GLN A 241 6.90 2.04 -10.99
C GLN A 241 5.69 1.38 -11.63
N ILE A 242 4.59 2.13 -11.81
CA ILE A 242 3.39 1.65 -12.51
C ILE A 242 3.74 1.22 -13.94
N LYS A 243 4.58 1.99 -14.66
CA LYS A 243 5.03 1.63 -16.01
C LYS A 243 5.81 0.31 -16.08
N ARG A 244 6.42 -0.15 -14.98
CA ARG A 244 7.10 -1.45 -14.93
C ARG A 244 6.14 -2.62 -14.81
N LEU A 245 4.90 -2.36 -14.39
CA LEU A 245 3.86 -3.38 -14.24
C LEU A 245 3.15 -3.69 -15.57
N LEU A 246 3.21 -2.77 -16.54
CA LEU A 246 2.56 -2.92 -17.85
C LEU A 246 3.11 -4.14 -18.58
N GLY A 247 2.20 -4.93 -19.17
CA GLY A 247 2.49 -6.21 -19.81
C GLY A 247 2.91 -7.33 -18.85
N GLY A 248 2.86 -7.11 -17.53
CA GLY A 248 3.22 -8.11 -16.53
C GLY A 248 2.03 -8.96 -16.08
N GLU A 249 2.32 -10.18 -15.63
CA GLU A 249 1.31 -11.12 -15.13
C GLU A 249 1.23 -11.10 -13.61
N THR A 250 2.39 -10.93 -12.96
CA THR A 250 2.54 -11.04 -11.52
C THR A 250 3.47 -9.97 -10.95
N LEU A 251 3.07 -9.37 -9.82
CA LEU A 251 3.95 -8.57 -8.97
C LEU A 251 4.20 -9.26 -7.64
N LEU A 252 5.47 -9.37 -7.26
CA LEU A 252 5.90 -9.73 -5.91
C LEU A 252 6.33 -8.49 -5.14
N LEU A 253 5.83 -8.36 -3.91
CA LEU A 253 6.28 -7.40 -2.90
C LEU A 253 6.93 -8.17 -1.76
N ARG A 254 8.19 -7.87 -1.44
CA ARG A 254 8.83 -8.30 -0.20
C ARG A 254 9.09 -7.09 0.68
N THR A 255 8.63 -7.14 1.92
CA THR A 255 8.83 -6.06 2.90
C THR A 255 8.89 -6.62 4.32
N THR A 256 9.38 -5.82 5.25
CA THR A 256 9.49 -6.14 6.68
C THR A 256 8.74 -5.08 7.49
N PRO A 257 7.50 -5.38 7.94
CA PRO A 257 6.76 -4.48 8.83
C PRO A 257 7.48 -4.26 10.17
N PHE A 258 7.07 -3.23 10.90
CA PHE A 258 7.66 -2.88 12.20
C PHE A 258 7.66 -4.07 13.16
N GLY A 259 8.82 -4.43 13.70
CA GLY A 259 8.92 -5.48 14.72
C GLY A 259 8.54 -6.89 14.24
N MET A 260 8.43 -7.12 12.93
CA MET A 260 8.01 -8.38 12.32
C MET A 260 9.12 -9.02 11.49
N SER A 261 8.92 -10.28 11.10
CA SER A 261 9.74 -10.94 10.07
C SER A 261 9.32 -10.49 8.66
N PRO A 262 10.24 -10.53 7.67
CA PRO A 262 9.88 -10.25 6.28
C PRO A 262 8.81 -11.23 5.77
N PHE A 263 7.90 -10.74 4.95
CA PHE A 263 6.97 -11.57 4.17
C PHE A 263 7.07 -11.24 2.68
N THR A 264 6.50 -12.11 1.85
CA THR A 264 6.29 -11.83 0.42
C THR A 264 4.81 -11.95 0.07
N ALA A 265 4.27 -10.93 -0.61
CA ALA A 265 2.92 -10.93 -1.17
C ALA A 265 3.00 -11.02 -2.69
N LYS A 266 2.08 -11.78 -3.30
CA LYS A 266 1.96 -11.98 -4.75
C LYS A 266 0.64 -11.40 -5.24
N PHE A 267 0.69 -10.57 -6.28
CA PHE A 267 -0.47 -9.90 -6.88
C PHE A 267 -0.61 -10.34 -8.35
N PRO A 268 -1.80 -10.73 -8.81
CA PRO A 268 -2.04 -11.09 -10.22
C PRO A 268 -2.35 -9.82 -11.03
N ILE A 269 -1.31 -9.20 -11.61
CA ILE A 269 -1.41 -7.88 -12.24
C ILE A 269 -1.85 -7.92 -13.72
N ALA A 270 -2.07 -9.11 -14.29
CA ALA A 270 -2.60 -9.29 -15.64
C ALA A 270 -3.82 -8.38 -15.90
N GLY A 271 -3.91 -7.82 -17.11
CA GLY A 271 -4.97 -6.87 -17.49
C GLY A 271 -4.72 -5.41 -17.08
N ILE A 272 -3.56 -5.09 -16.47
CA ILE A 272 -3.24 -3.72 -16.05
C ILE A 272 -3.18 -2.72 -17.22
N ASP A 273 -2.76 -3.15 -18.41
CA ASP A 273 -2.68 -2.30 -19.61
C ASP A 273 -4.04 -1.69 -19.99
N GLU A 274 -5.11 -2.45 -19.77
CA GLU A 274 -6.49 -2.04 -19.98
C GLU A 274 -7.01 -1.28 -18.75
N ALA A 275 -6.81 -1.82 -17.55
CA ALA A 275 -7.32 -1.24 -16.30
C ALA A 275 -6.81 0.19 -16.04
N ILE A 276 -5.58 0.51 -16.42
CA ILE A 276 -4.92 1.79 -16.09
C ILE A 276 -5.34 2.96 -17.00
N LYS A 277 -6.00 2.69 -18.14
CA LYS A 277 -6.38 3.71 -19.13
C LYS A 277 -7.14 4.91 -18.57
N PRO A 278 -8.23 4.76 -17.80
CA PRO A 278 -8.95 5.90 -17.23
C PRO A 278 -8.07 6.74 -16.29
N LEU A 279 -7.21 6.08 -15.51
CA LEU A 279 -6.29 6.76 -14.59
C LEU A 279 -5.29 7.63 -15.36
N ARG A 280 -4.74 7.11 -16.46
CA ARG A 280 -3.79 7.83 -17.31
C ARG A 280 -4.44 9.02 -18.02
N ALA A 281 -5.70 8.89 -18.42
CA ALA A 281 -6.47 10.00 -18.98
C ALA A 281 -6.69 11.11 -17.93
N ALA A 282 -7.11 10.75 -16.71
CA ALA A 282 -7.39 11.70 -15.63
C ALA A 282 -6.14 12.42 -15.10
N CYS A 283 -4.99 11.75 -15.04
CA CYS A 283 -3.72 12.31 -14.55
C CYS A 283 -2.72 12.68 -15.65
N HIS A 284 -3.10 12.57 -16.92
CA HIS A 284 -2.38 13.06 -18.09
C HIS A 284 -0.95 12.49 -18.30
N TRP A 285 -0.75 11.16 -18.30
CA TRP A 285 0.59 10.54 -18.53
C TRP A 285 0.62 9.20 -19.26
#